data_AF-A0A938SZU8-F1
#
_entry.id   AF-A0A938SZU8-F1
#
_cell.length_a   1.000
_cell.length_b   1.000
_cell.length_c   1.000
_cell.angle_alpha   90.00
_cell.angle_beta   90.00
_cell.angle_gamma   90.00
#
_symmetry.space_group_name_H-M   'P 1'
#
loop_
_entity.id
_entity.type
_entity.pdbx_description
1 polymer ?
#
loop_
_entity_poly.entity_id
_entity_poly.type
_entity_poly.pdbx_seq_one_letter_code
_entity_poly.pdbx_strand_id
1 'polypeptide(L)'
;MYKFLLIARCSLLLFVSILLIASCGKKEVKKVSMESNMAKEVFALAETMRNAYVKNDRATLERNSTKEGYRELIGAMKSFDSVELTFTPRWVDIEDSVIYLNVSWKGTWVVSGKKTEERGMAIFVLEGKPPKLARVLRANPFKQPE
;
A
#
# COMPACT_ATOMS: atom_id res chain seq x y z
N MET A 1 -8.56 34.62 61.16
CA MET A 1 -9.04 33.28 60.73
C MET A 1 -9.34 33.19 59.23
N TYR A 2 -10.05 34.15 58.62
CA TYR A 2 -10.37 34.13 57.16
C TYR A 2 -9.17 34.23 56.20
N LYS A 3 -8.10 34.95 56.56
CA LYS A 3 -6.89 35.09 55.72
C LYS A 3 -6.13 33.76 55.52
N PHE A 4 -6.09 32.90 56.55
CA PHE A 4 -5.39 31.61 56.49
C PHE A 4 -6.12 30.61 55.59
N LEU A 5 -7.46 30.63 55.62
CA LEU A 5 -8.31 29.80 54.76
C LEU A 5 -8.24 30.23 53.28
N LEU A 6 -8.05 31.53 53.01
CA LEU A 6 -7.89 32.08 51.66
C LEU A 6 -6.52 31.69 51.06
N ILE A 7 -5.44 31.78 51.84
CA ILE A 7 -4.08 31.38 51.43
C ILE A 7 -4.03 29.88 51.15
N ALA A 8 -4.64 29.04 51.99
CA ALA A 8 -4.70 27.60 51.78
C ALA A 8 -5.48 27.21 50.50
N ARG A 9 -6.55 27.94 50.17
CA ARG A 9 -7.33 27.75 48.94
C ARG A 9 -6.57 28.18 47.67
N CYS A 10 -5.82 29.29 47.74
CA CYS A 10 -4.95 29.72 46.65
C CYS A 10 -3.79 28.74 46.41
N SER A 11 -3.18 28.20 47.46
CA SER A 11 -2.09 27.22 47.33
C SER A 11 -2.54 25.88 46.75
N LEU A 12 -3.75 25.41 47.08
CA LEU A 12 -4.31 24.18 46.53
C LEU A 12 -4.61 24.31 45.02
N LEU A 13 -5.17 25.45 44.60
CA LEU A 13 -5.43 25.76 43.19
C LEU A 13 -4.14 25.87 42.38
N LEU A 14 -3.07 26.44 42.97
CA LEU A 14 -1.75 26.52 42.34
C LEU A 14 -1.14 25.12 42.12
N PHE A 15 -1.27 24.23 43.10
CA PHE A 15 -0.73 22.87 43.03
C PHE A 15 -1.47 22.01 41.98
N VAL A 16 -2.80 22.12 41.90
CA VAL A 16 -3.60 21.46 40.86
C VAL A 16 -3.27 21.99 39.45
N SER A 17 -3.01 23.29 39.33
CA SER A 17 -2.62 23.88 38.04
C SER A 17 -1.25 23.36 37.56
N ILE A 18 -0.30 23.17 38.48
CA ILE A 18 1.04 22.63 38.16
C ILE A 18 0.98 21.15 37.73
N LEU A 19 0.08 20.35 38.31
CA LEU A 19 -0.11 18.96 37.89
C LEU A 19 -0.70 18.83 36.48
N LEU A 20 -1.50 19.81 36.03
CA LEU A 20 -2.11 19.78 34.69
C LEU A 20 -1.12 20.13 33.56
N ILE A 21 -0.13 21.00 33.80
CA ILE A 21 0.93 21.28 32.81
C ILE A 21 2.01 20.20 32.73
N ALA A 22 2.20 19.39 33.78
CA ALA A 22 3.08 18.23 33.75
C ALA A 22 2.49 17.04 32.95
N SER A 23 1.19 17.08 32.61
CA SER A 23 0.50 16.05 31.82
C SER A 23 0.59 16.28 30.30
N CYS A 24 1.40 17.23 29.84
CA CYS A 24 1.87 17.26 28.45
C CYS A 24 2.86 16.11 28.21
N GLY A 25 2.33 14.88 28.23
CA GLY A 25 3.02 13.71 27.73
C GLY A 25 3.52 14.03 26.33
N LYS A 26 4.84 13.88 26.13
CA LYS A 26 5.40 13.80 24.78
C LYS A 26 4.57 12.77 24.04
N LYS A 27 3.84 13.18 23.00
CA LYS A 27 3.17 12.25 22.10
C LYS A 27 4.23 11.24 21.68
N GLU A 28 4.14 10.02 22.18
CA GLU A 28 4.93 8.91 21.66
C GLU A 28 4.53 8.77 20.20
N VAL A 29 5.33 9.38 19.33
CA VAL A 29 5.25 9.11 17.90
C VAL A 29 5.62 7.65 17.78
N LYS A 30 4.60 6.78 17.67
CA LYS A 30 4.80 5.34 17.45
C LYS A 30 5.82 5.22 16.31
N LYS A 31 7.01 4.71 16.63
CA LYS A 31 8.00 4.36 15.61
C LYS A 31 7.27 3.49 14.58
N VAL A 32 7.18 3.97 13.35
CA VAL A 32 6.59 3.20 12.25
C VAL A 32 7.32 1.87 12.21
N SER A 33 6.59 0.76 12.38
CA SER A 33 7.19 -0.58 12.37
C SER A 33 7.82 -0.85 11.00
N MET A 34 8.85 -1.69 10.95
CA MET A 34 9.47 -2.10 9.68
C MET A 34 8.42 -2.66 8.69
N GLU A 35 7.44 -3.39 9.22
CA GLU A 35 6.30 -3.93 8.47
C GLU A 35 5.44 -2.84 7.82
N SER A 36 5.20 -1.72 8.53
CA SER A 36 4.42 -0.61 7.98
C SER A 36 5.14 0.12 6.84
N ASN A 37 6.48 0.20 6.90
CA ASN A 37 7.27 0.75 5.81
C ASN A 37 7.30 -0.19 4.60
N MET A 38 7.48 -1.50 4.84
CA MET A 38 7.44 -2.51 3.79
C MET A 38 6.09 -2.50 3.08
N ALA A 39 4.98 -2.46 3.82
CA ALA A 39 3.63 -2.38 3.26
C ALA A 39 3.46 -1.17 2.33
N LYS A 40 3.97 0.00 2.71
CA LYS A 40 3.93 1.21 1.86
C LYS A 40 4.74 1.03 0.58
N GLU A 41 5.94 0.46 0.68
CA GLU A 41 6.81 0.21 -0.46
C GLU A 41 6.16 -0.74 -1.46
N VAL A 42 5.60 -1.86 -0.99
CA VAL A 42 4.95 -2.83 -1.90
C VAL A 42 3.64 -2.31 -2.49
N PHE A 43 2.88 -1.48 -1.76
CA PHE A 43 1.70 -0.82 -2.32
C PHE A 43 2.10 0.18 -3.42
N ALA A 44 3.17 0.95 -3.20
CA ALA A 44 3.69 1.87 -4.20
C ALA A 44 4.22 1.13 -5.44
N LEU A 45 4.85 -0.03 -5.25
CA LEU A 45 5.24 -0.90 -6.36
C LEU A 45 4.03 -1.39 -7.16
N ALA A 46 2.99 -1.91 -6.50
CA ALA A 46 1.77 -2.36 -7.18
C ALA A 46 1.12 -1.25 -8.00
N GLU A 47 1.08 -0.03 -7.47
CA GLU A 47 0.58 1.15 -8.17
C GLU A 47 1.48 1.56 -9.35
N THR A 48 2.80 1.43 -9.20
CA THR A 48 3.76 1.62 -10.30
C THR A 48 3.51 0.62 -11.43
N MET A 49 3.33 -0.66 -11.10
CA MET A 49 3.02 -1.72 -12.07
C MET A 49 1.68 -1.47 -12.77
N ARG A 50 0.65 -1.06 -12.02
CA ARG A 50 -0.66 -0.68 -12.57
C ARG A 50 -0.52 0.43 -13.61
N ASN A 51 0.14 1.53 -13.24
CA ASN A 51 0.32 2.69 -14.11
C ASN A 51 1.13 2.35 -15.36
N ALA A 52 2.19 1.56 -15.21
CA ALA A 52 3.01 1.13 -16.32
C ALA A 52 2.22 0.24 -17.29
N TYR A 53 1.41 -0.70 -16.78
CA TYR A 53 0.52 -1.51 -17.61
C TYR A 53 -0.50 -0.66 -18.39
N VAL A 54 -1.21 0.25 -17.71
CA VAL A 54 -2.22 1.13 -18.34
C VAL A 54 -1.60 1.99 -19.45
N LYS A 55 -0.35 2.45 -19.26
CA LYS A 55 0.39 3.26 -20.23
C LYS A 55 1.17 2.44 -21.26
N ASN A 56 1.11 1.11 -21.19
CA ASN A 56 1.95 0.20 -21.97
C ASN A 56 3.46 0.51 -21.87
N ASP A 57 3.92 1.00 -20.70
CA ASP A 57 5.31 1.34 -20.41
C ASP A 57 6.11 0.07 -20.05
N ARG A 58 6.60 -0.60 -21.09
CA ARG A 58 7.34 -1.86 -20.98
C ARG A 58 8.65 -1.73 -20.20
N ALA A 59 9.32 -0.58 -20.25
CA ALA A 59 10.58 -0.35 -19.56
C ALA A 59 10.37 -0.25 -18.05
N THR A 60 9.29 0.41 -17.62
CA THR A 60 8.93 0.46 -16.19
C THR A 60 8.44 -0.90 -15.69
N LEU A 61 7.74 -1.69 -16.51
CA LEU A 61 7.39 -3.06 -16.14
C LEU A 61 8.63 -3.95 -15.97
N GLU A 62 9.61 -3.82 -16.86
CA GLU A 62 10.86 -4.60 -16.81
C GLU A 62 11.69 -4.28 -15.56
N ARG A 63 11.96 -3.00 -15.30
CA ARG A 63 12.83 -2.60 -14.19
C ARG A 63 12.29 -3.00 -12.81
N ASN A 64 10.96 -3.09 -12.69
CA ASN A 64 10.22 -3.38 -11.46
C ASN A 64 9.79 -4.85 -11.33
N SER A 65 10.21 -5.70 -12.27
CA SER A 65 9.96 -7.15 -12.23
C SER A 65 11.28 -7.91 -12.12
N THR A 66 11.23 -9.15 -11.65
CA THR A 66 12.34 -10.09 -11.87
C THR A 66 12.41 -10.44 -13.37
N LYS A 67 13.51 -11.02 -13.83
CA LYS A 67 13.66 -11.40 -15.25
C LYS A 67 12.58 -12.39 -15.67
N GLU A 68 12.31 -13.38 -14.83
CA GLU A 68 11.29 -14.40 -15.03
C GLU A 68 9.88 -13.80 -14.93
N GLY A 69 9.64 -12.97 -13.91
CA GLY A 69 8.36 -12.29 -13.73
C GLY A 69 8.01 -11.36 -14.87
N TYR A 70 8.99 -10.63 -15.40
CA TYR A 70 8.79 -9.80 -16.58
C TYR A 70 8.41 -10.63 -17.81
N ARG A 71 9.12 -11.75 -18.05
CA ARG A 71 8.83 -12.65 -19.16
C ARG A 71 7.41 -13.22 -19.09
N GLU A 72 6.98 -13.65 -17.89
CA GLU A 72 5.62 -14.14 -17.68
C GLU A 72 4.59 -13.03 -17.91
N LEU A 73 4.85 -11.84 -17.37
CA LEU A 73 3.96 -10.69 -17.48
C LEU A 73 3.74 -10.31 -18.95
N ILE A 74 4.80 -10.04 -19.71
CA ILE A 74 4.68 -9.64 -21.13
C ILE A 74 4.09 -10.76 -22.00
N GLY A 75 4.37 -12.02 -21.68
CA GLY A 75 3.82 -13.16 -22.41
C GLY A 75 2.31 -13.33 -22.20
N ALA A 76 1.78 -12.81 -21.09
CA ALA A 76 0.36 -12.90 -20.77
C ALA A 76 -0.41 -11.61 -21.10
N MET A 77 0.27 -10.48 -21.27
CA MET A 77 -0.33 -9.21 -21.66
C MET A 77 -0.92 -9.29 -23.07
N LYS A 78 -2.19 -8.88 -23.19
CA LYS A 78 -2.90 -8.74 -24.45
C LYS A 78 -3.02 -7.27 -24.86
N SER A 79 -3.24 -7.04 -26.15
CA SER A 79 -3.48 -5.71 -26.70
C SER A 79 -4.87 -5.20 -26.32
N PHE A 80 -4.98 -3.90 -26.08
CA PHE A 80 -6.22 -3.17 -25.85
C PHE A 80 -6.06 -1.74 -26.37
N ASP A 81 -7.17 -1.08 -26.69
CA ASP A 81 -7.19 0.32 -27.12
C ASP A 81 -7.05 1.25 -25.91
N SER A 82 -7.78 0.93 -24.84
CA SER A 82 -7.68 1.62 -23.55
C SER A 82 -8.06 0.68 -22.41
N VAL A 83 -7.58 1.03 -21.21
CA VAL A 83 -7.90 0.31 -19.99
C VAL A 83 -8.03 1.28 -18.82
N GLU A 84 -9.08 1.08 -18.03
CA GLU A 84 -9.19 1.60 -16.68
C GLU A 84 -8.94 0.44 -15.72
N LEU A 85 -7.96 0.58 -14.83
CA LEU A 85 -7.60 -0.47 -13.87
C LEU A 85 -7.38 0.16 -12.50
N THR A 86 -8.02 -0.40 -11.48
CA THR A 86 -7.89 0.02 -10.08
C THR A 86 -7.43 -1.16 -9.23
N PHE A 87 -6.45 -0.93 -8.37
CA PHE A 87 -6.01 -1.86 -7.34
C PHE A 87 -6.47 -1.39 -5.95
N THR A 88 -6.89 -2.33 -5.13
CA THR A 88 -7.21 -2.14 -3.72
C THR A 88 -6.40 -3.16 -2.91
N PRO A 89 -5.23 -2.76 -2.39
CA PRO A 89 -4.44 -3.60 -1.50
C PRO A 89 -5.29 -4.04 -0.30
N ARG A 90 -5.17 -5.32 0.07
CA ARG A 90 -5.95 -5.91 1.16
C ARG A 90 -5.09 -6.21 2.37
N TRP A 91 -4.05 -7.01 2.19
CA TRP A 91 -3.06 -7.31 3.22
C TRP A 91 -1.75 -7.75 2.58
N VAL A 92 -0.71 -7.79 3.41
CA VAL A 92 0.66 -8.19 3.04
C VAL A 92 1.06 -9.31 3.97
N ASP A 93 1.43 -10.45 3.40
CA ASP A 93 2.05 -11.55 4.13
C ASP A 93 3.53 -11.61 3.75
N ILE A 94 4.40 -11.89 4.71
CA ILE A 94 5.84 -12.02 4.50
C ILE A 94 6.24 -13.40 5.00
N GLU A 95 6.76 -14.23 4.10
CA GLU A 95 7.33 -15.53 4.44
C GLU A 95 8.78 -15.52 3.97
N ASP A 96 9.71 -15.72 4.90
CA ASP A 96 11.15 -15.58 4.68
C ASP A 96 11.52 -14.24 4.03
N SER A 97 11.91 -14.27 2.75
CA SER A 97 12.27 -13.10 1.94
C SER A 97 11.28 -12.81 0.81
N VAL A 98 10.15 -13.52 0.79
CA VAL A 98 9.10 -13.39 -0.23
C VAL A 98 7.92 -12.63 0.36
N ILE A 99 7.42 -11.65 -0.37
CA ILE A 99 6.29 -10.83 0.04
C ILE A 99 5.09 -11.18 -0.84
N TYR A 100 3.98 -11.51 -0.20
CA TYR A 100 2.71 -11.80 -0.85
C TYR A 100 1.75 -10.64 -0.62
N LEU A 101 1.60 -9.81 -1.64
CA LEU A 101 0.66 -8.70 -1.63
C LEU A 101 -0.68 -9.16 -2.20
N ASN A 102 -1.70 -9.25 -1.36
CA ASN A 102 -3.07 -9.57 -1.78
C ASN A 102 -3.76 -8.30 -2.29
N VAL A 103 -4.22 -8.33 -3.54
CA VAL A 103 -4.83 -7.19 -4.23
C VAL A 103 -6.19 -7.57 -4.77
N SER A 104 -7.23 -6.84 -4.35
CA SER A 104 -8.50 -6.82 -5.07
C SER A 104 -8.38 -5.84 -6.24
N TRP A 105 -8.88 -6.20 -7.41
CA TRP A 105 -8.81 -5.35 -8.58
C TRP A 105 -10.13 -5.33 -9.35
N LYS A 106 -10.33 -4.23 -10.07
CA LYS A 106 -11.42 -4.04 -11.04
C LYS A 106 -10.84 -3.35 -12.26
N GLY A 107 -11.26 -3.76 -13.44
CA GLY A 107 -10.86 -3.10 -14.66
C GLY A 107 -11.90 -3.13 -15.76
N THR A 108 -11.76 -2.19 -16.67
CA THR A 108 -12.56 -2.04 -17.87
C THR A 108 -11.61 -1.90 -19.04
N TRP A 109 -11.66 -2.84 -19.98
CA TRP A 109 -10.84 -2.82 -21.19
C TRP A 109 -11.71 -2.49 -22.40
N VAL A 110 -11.15 -1.74 -23.34
CA VAL A 110 -11.75 -1.47 -24.65
C VAL A 110 -10.90 -2.15 -25.71
N VAL A 111 -11.52 -2.97 -26.55
CA VAL A 111 -10.88 -3.60 -27.71
C VAL A 111 -11.79 -3.46 -28.91
N SER A 112 -11.32 -2.77 -29.95
CA SER A 112 -12.08 -2.48 -31.16
C SER A 112 -13.44 -1.84 -30.84
N GLY A 113 -13.46 -0.95 -29.85
CA GLY A 113 -14.68 -0.29 -29.35
C GLY A 113 -15.59 -1.14 -28.47
N LYS A 114 -15.32 -2.44 -28.29
CA LYS A 114 -16.07 -3.31 -27.36
C LYS A 114 -15.51 -3.17 -25.95
N LYS A 115 -16.39 -2.93 -24.98
CA LYS A 115 -16.06 -2.87 -23.56
C LYS A 115 -16.19 -4.24 -22.89
N THR A 116 -15.20 -4.60 -22.08
CA THR A 116 -15.21 -5.76 -21.20
C THR A 116 -14.85 -5.31 -19.80
N GLU A 117 -15.67 -5.67 -18.81
CA GLU A 117 -15.45 -5.38 -17.40
C GLU A 117 -15.16 -6.66 -16.64
N GLU A 118 -14.12 -6.64 -15.81
CA GLU A 118 -13.71 -7.79 -15.02
C GLU A 118 -13.23 -7.32 -13.64
N ARG A 119 -13.33 -8.21 -12.65
CA ARG A 119 -12.80 -7.97 -11.30
C ARG A 119 -12.31 -9.27 -10.70
N GLY A 120 -11.36 -9.17 -9.78
CA GLY A 120 -10.81 -10.36 -9.16
C GLY A 120 -9.93 -10.09 -7.96
N MET A 121 -9.35 -11.17 -7.46
CA MET A 121 -8.35 -11.13 -6.40
C MET A 121 -7.06 -11.79 -6.90
N ALA A 122 -5.98 -11.02 -6.87
CA ALA A 122 -4.65 -11.44 -7.25
C ALA A 122 -3.74 -11.52 -6.02
N ILE A 123 -2.67 -12.32 -6.13
CA ILE A 123 -1.56 -12.28 -5.19
C ILE A 123 -0.32 -11.89 -5.99
N PHE A 124 0.26 -10.74 -5.66
CA PHE A 124 1.52 -10.30 -6.25
C PHE A 124 2.63 -10.88 -5.38
N VAL A 125 3.44 -11.75 -5.98
CA VAL A 125 4.61 -12.34 -5.31
C VAL A 125 5.80 -11.44 -5.62
N LEU A 126 6.41 -10.88 -4.58
CA LEU A 126 7.49 -9.93 -4.68
C LEU A 126 8.75 -10.48 -4.01
N GLU A 127 9.89 -10.29 -4.67
CA GLU A 127 11.18 -10.82 -4.23
C GLU A 127 12.28 -9.77 -4.34
N GLY A 128 13.35 -9.94 -3.56
CA GLY A 128 14.54 -9.11 -3.61
C GLY A 128 14.45 -7.81 -2.80
N LYS A 129 15.55 -7.05 -2.82
CA LYS A 129 15.69 -5.73 -2.18
C LYS A 129 16.38 -4.78 -3.17
N PRO A 130 15.68 -3.79 -3.75
CA PRO A 130 14.27 -3.47 -3.53
C PRO A 130 13.33 -4.58 -4.06
N PRO A 131 12.09 -4.69 -3.53
CA PRO A 131 11.11 -5.68 -3.99
C PRO A 131 10.81 -5.52 -5.48
N LYS A 132 10.71 -6.66 -6.18
CA LYS A 132 10.35 -6.74 -7.60
C LYS A 132 9.27 -7.77 -7.81
N LEU A 133 8.39 -7.53 -8.79
CA LEU A 133 7.34 -8.47 -9.15
C LEU A 133 7.94 -9.75 -9.74
N ALA A 134 7.80 -10.87 -9.05
CA ALA A 134 8.28 -12.17 -9.48
C ALA A 134 7.23 -12.97 -10.25
N ARG A 135 5.95 -12.86 -9.85
CA ARG A 135 4.79 -13.46 -10.54
C ARG A 135 3.48 -12.92 -9.98
N VAL A 136 2.38 -13.20 -10.67
CA VAL A 136 1.02 -12.90 -10.21
C VAL A 136 0.18 -14.17 -10.18
N LEU A 137 -0.25 -14.56 -8.99
CA LEU A 137 -1.09 -15.74 -8.79
C LEU A 137 -2.58 -15.36 -8.79
N ARG A 138 -3.43 -16.37 -9.00
CA ARG A 138 -4.90 -16.27 -9.06
C ARG A 138 -5.38 -15.41 -10.24
N ALA A 139 -6.41 -14.59 -10.05
CA ALA A 139 -7.00 -13.78 -11.10
C ALA A 139 -6.04 -12.65 -11.46
N ASN A 140 -5.15 -12.88 -12.43
CA ASN A 140 -4.13 -11.91 -12.82
C ASN A 140 -4.74 -10.78 -13.67
N PRO A 141 -4.75 -9.52 -13.20
CA PRO A 141 -5.34 -8.39 -13.94
C PRO A 141 -4.60 -8.08 -15.25
N PHE A 142 -3.34 -8.47 -15.38
CA PHE A 142 -2.52 -8.16 -16.55
C PHE A 142 -2.75 -9.13 -17.72
N LYS A 143 -3.51 -10.21 -17.51
CA LYS A 143 -3.91 -11.16 -18.57
C LYS A 143 -5.14 -10.72 -19.37
N GLN A 144 -5.83 -9.70 -18.86
CA GLN A 144 -7.07 -9.20 -19.43
C GLN A 144 -6.80 -8.25 -20.61
N PRO A 145 -7.77 -8.11 -21.53
CA PRO A 145 -9.06 -8.81 -21.57
C PRO A 145 -8.96 -10.25 -22.10
N GLU A 146 -9.66 -11.20 -21.48
CA GLU A 146 -9.75 -12.59 -22.00
C GLU A 146 -10.49 -12.71 -23.34
#